data_AF-A0A845I2P5-F1
#
_entry.id   AF-A0A845I2P5-F1
#
_cell.length_a   1.000
_cell.length_b   1.000
_cell.length_c   1.000
_cell.angle_alpha   90.00
_cell.angle_beta   90.00
_cell.angle_gamma   90.00
#
_symmetry.space_group_name_H-M   'P 1'
#
loop_
_entity.id
_entity.type
_entity.pdbx_description
1 polymer ?
#
loop_
_entity_poly.entity_id
_entity_poly.type
_entity_poly.pdbx_seq_one_letter_code
_entity_poly.pdbx_strand_id
1 'polypeptide(L)'
;MQTLSPNCVTANYTPQRIPQFIGNKLIEALPPSMSDDELFLALSLNPPFAPEQRTWATHERMYMLKELKNFMVPLAKHIELARALDSMIRSGYVGRAPRTPEHTAIFKTIHEHEKAKRTFAQAANTHTPQISTSLIGISGMGKTTLVKRWCAHIDQVIYHPDLHVYQVPYLHIEMPSDGSSVKGLAHGILQKLDQLIPGANYYEEYAVKGRPGADTLMRSVARLLNRHFVGILICDEVQNLANSRKGQQTVMTELVSACNDLRVPILFIGTTKALKVLSLDFRQARRSCGHGVAPWQRLSFEVHPGEVNEWQVFVEILWQNQWVRNPVELTDDLLTAMYRYSQGIIDVAITLFASAQARAMLDESETITPELIRKVFVDELGPLHGAIDALYHDDVEAISLFDDIGSQIELNGIIDSMSRKAQSKASPLYQVTSNDATYAERISSGLVAMGFGEEESLAAAQSTIKPNQRLSLIEGSKKAIEALTVPKKTSRTKSKELNEEIATFDGRPADYRRALSAAKQTGESVLHHMRALGLVKPTHQLLELR
;
A
#
# COMPACT_ATOMS: atom_id res chain seq x y z
N MET A 1 -16.61 25.58 33.78
CA MET A 1 -15.41 25.13 33.03
C MET A 1 -15.87 24.79 31.63
N GLN A 2 -15.41 25.51 30.60
CA GLN A 2 -15.61 25.06 29.22
C GLN A 2 -14.87 23.73 29.09
N THR A 3 -15.61 22.65 28.85
CA THR A 3 -15.04 21.36 28.51
C THR A 3 -14.28 21.53 27.21
N LEU A 4 -12.94 21.51 27.29
CA LEU A 4 -12.05 21.48 26.13
C LEU A 4 -12.37 20.24 25.28
N SER A 5 -12.06 20.28 23.99
CA SER A 5 -12.19 19.08 23.14
C SER A 5 -11.26 17.97 23.67
N PRO A 6 -11.56 16.68 23.40
CA PRO A 6 -10.81 15.54 23.96
C PRO A 6 -9.29 15.58 23.71
N ASN A 7 -8.85 16.29 22.66
CA ASN A 7 -7.44 16.38 22.25
C ASN A 7 -6.82 17.77 22.51
N CYS A 8 -7.46 18.60 23.33
CA CYS A 8 -6.99 19.94 23.64
C CYS A 8 -6.53 20.03 25.09
N VAL A 9 -5.29 20.46 25.27
CA VAL A 9 -4.68 20.72 26.59
C VAL A 9 -4.62 22.21 26.87
N THR A 10 -4.61 22.58 28.15
CA THR A 10 -4.34 23.98 28.53
C THR A 10 -2.83 24.21 28.55
N ALA A 11 -2.39 25.35 27.99
CA ALA A 11 -0.99 25.72 27.91
C ALA A 11 -0.32 25.72 29.29
N ASN A 12 0.83 25.03 29.38
CA ASN A 12 1.73 25.08 30.52
C ASN A 12 3.06 25.68 30.05
N TYR A 13 3.42 26.86 30.55
CA TYR A 13 4.58 27.61 30.07
C TYR A 13 5.84 27.23 30.82
N THR A 14 6.83 26.71 30.09
CA THR A 14 8.15 26.36 30.61
C THR A 14 9.18 27.42 30.21
N PRO A 15 9.94 28.01 31.16
CA PRO A 15 10.96 29.01 30.86
C PRO A 15 12.02 28.49 29.90
N GLN A 16 12.35 29.30 28.88
CA GLN A 16 13.36 28.95 27.88
C GLN A 16 14.72 29.55 28.23
N ARG A 17 15.81 28.83 27.87
CA ARG A 17 17.19 29.32 28.01
C ARG A 17 17.74 29.97 26.74
N ILE A 18 17.23 29.55 25.59
CA ILE A 18 17.72 30.00 24.27
C ILE A 18 17.17 31.41 24.02
N PRO A 19 18.02 32.44 23.79
CA PRO A 19 17.59 33.85 23.74
C PRO A 19 16.42 34.13 22.81
N GLN A 20 16.39 33.51 21.62
CA GLN A 20 15.33 33.73 20.63
C GLN A 20 13.98 33.05 20.96
N PHE A 21 13.95 32.18 21.98
CA PHE A 21 12.74 31.49 22.44
C PHE A 21 12.12 32.09 23.71
N ILE A 22 12.89 32.93 24.43
CA ILE A 22 12.45 33.55 25.68
C ILE A 22 11.25 34.46 25.44
N GLY A 23 10.19 34.29 26.24
CA GLY A 23 8.99 35.12 26.20
C GLY A 23 8.02 34.77 25.06
N ASN A 24 8.35 33.78 24.23
CA ASN A 24 7.44 33.29 23.20
C ASN A 24 6.53 32.20 23.79
N LYS A 25 5.32 32.60 24.21
CA LYS A 25 4.31 31.70 24.79
C LYS A 25 3.99 30.47 23.93
N LEU A 26 4.14 30.54 22.61
CA LEU A 26 3.92 29.39 21.72
C LEU A 26 5.04 28.34 21.83
N ILE A 27 6.27 28.76 22.11
CA ILE A 27 7.42 27.87 22.29
C ILE A 27 7.47 27.36 23.72
N GLU A 28 7.21 28.24 24.70
CA GLU A 28 7.19 27.89 26.12
C GLU A 28 6.12 26.84 26.44
N ALA A 29 5.04 26.78 25.67
CA ALA A 29 3.99 25.79 25.83
C ALA A 29 4.28 24.44 25.15
N LEU A 30 5.33 24.34 24.32
CA LEU A 30 5.74 23.05 23.75
C LEU A 30 6.43 22.18 24.81
N PRO A 31 6.36 20.84 24.67
CA PRO A 31 7.21 19.94 25.44
C PRO A 31 8.70 20.35 25.33
N PRO A 32 9.53 20.08 26.36
CA PRO A 32 10.97 20.31 26.26
C PRO A 32 11.58 19.46 25.15
N SER A 33 12.64 19.96 24.50
CA SER A 33 13.41 19.17 23.53
C SER A 33 14.04 17.97 24.23
N MET A 34 13.75 16.77 23.74
CA MET A 34 14.29 15.51 24.26
C MET A 34 15.80 15.39 24.02
N SER A 35 16.55 14.68 24.86
CA SER A 35 17.93 14.21 24.58
C SER A 35 17.95 13.12 23.50
N ASP A 36 19.13 12.71 23.01
CA ASP A 36 19.22 11.65 21.99
C ASP A 36 18.77 10.30 22.57
N ASP A 37 19.08 10.02 23.83
CA ASP A 37 18.62 8.82 24.55
C ASP A 37 17.09 8.84 24.74
N GLU A 38 16.54 9.99 25.11
CA GLU A 38 15.09 10.17 25.25
C GLU A 38 14.39 10.00 23.89
N LEU A 39 14.94 10.56 22.81
CA LEU A 39 14.43 10.37 21.45
C LEU A 39 14.50 8.90 21.03
N PHE A 40 15.59 8.21 21.33
CA PHE A 40 15.70 6.78 21.06
C PHE A 40 14.58 6.00 21.76
N LEU A 41 14.36 6.22 23.05
CA LEU A 41 13.29 5.55 23.78
C LEU A 41 11.89 5.93 23.27
N ALA A 42 11.67 7.22 22.99
CA ALA A 42 10.41 7.78 22.54
C ALA A 42 9.98 7.27 21.16
N LEU A 43 10.95 7.04 20.26
CA LEU A 43 10.72 6.56 18.91
C LEU A 43 10.65 5.03 18.82
N SER A 44 11.35 4.33 19.73
CA SER A 44 11.38 2.87 19.76
C SER A 44 9.99 2.25 19.87
N LEU A 45 9.76 1.19 19.10
CA LEU A 45 8.59 0.34 19.22
C LEU A 45 9.07 -1.11 19.28
N ASN A 46 8.69 -1.80 20.34
CA ASN A 46 8.91 -3.22 20.48
C ASN A 46 7.55 -3.90 20.64
N PRO A 47 7.32 -5.02 19.93
CA PRO A 47 6.14 -5.83 20.20
C PRO A 47 6.21 -6.37 21.64
N PRO A 48 5.07 -6.67 22.26
CA PRO A 48 5.01 -7.22 23.62
C PRO A 48 5.43 -8.69 23.64
N PHE A 49 6.68 -8.96 23.26
CA PHE A 49 7.27 -10.29 23.23
C PHE A 49 7.69 -10.73 24.63
N ALA A 50 7.40 -11.98 24.98
CA ALA A 50 7.90 -12.64 26.18
C ALA A 50 8.25 -14.11 25.85
N PRO A 51 9.38 -14.65 26.35
CA PRO A 51 9.81 -16.01 26.01
C PRO A 51 8.78 -17.11 26.29
N GLU A 52 7.94 -16.93 27.31
CA GLU A 52 6.88 -17.87 27.70
C GLU A 52 5.84 -18.04 26.58
N GLN A 53 5.66 -17.03 25.74
CA GLN A 53 4.72 -17.02 24.61
C GLN A 53 5.07 -18.06 23.55
N ARG A 54 6.32 -18.55 23.50
CA ARG A 54 6.74 -19.63 22.59
C ARG A 54 5.98 -20.93 22.84
N THR A 55 5.48 -21.13 24.08
CA THR A 55 4.72 -22.32 24.46
C THR A 55 3.22 -22.23 24.15
N TRP A 56 2.74 -21.03 23.78
CA TRP A 56 1.33 -20.80 23.47
C TRP A 56 0.86 -21.58 22.23
N ALA A 57 -0.45 -21.70 22.07
CA ALA A 57 -1.01 -22.37 20.92
C ALA A 57 -0.63 -21.61 19.63
N THR A 58 -0.45 -22.33 18.51
CA THR A 58 -0.03 -21.73 17.24
C THR A 58 -0.92 -20.56 16.81
N HIS A 59 -2.24 -20.68 16.97
CA HIS A 59 -3.16 -19.60 16.62
C HIS A 59 -2.96 -18.32 17.46
N GLU A 60 -2.59 -18.45 18.74
CA GLU A 60 -2.28 -17.30 19.61
C GLU A 60 -0.96 -16.64 19.20
N ARG A 61 0.08 -17.45 18.94
CA ARG A 61 1.37 -16.96 18.43
C ARG A 61 1.24 -16.25 17.09
N MET A 62 0.35 -16.72 16.22
CA MET A 62 0.03 -16.06 14.95
C MET A 62 -0.58 -14.67 15.14
N TYR A 63 -1.37 -14.44 16.19
CA TYR A 63 -1.81 -13.08 16.54
C TYR A 63 -0.64 -12.21 16.99
N MET A 64 0.29 -12.76 17.77
CA MET A 64 1.46 -12.01 18.23
C MET A 64 2.39 -11.59 17.08
N LEU A 65 2.51 -12.40 16.02
CA LEU A 65 3.28 -12.02 14.82
C LEU A 65 2.76 -10.73 14.18
N LYS A 66 1.46 -10.42 14.29
CA LYS A 66 0.89 -9.18 13.76
C LYS A 66 1.36 -7.94 14.51
N GLU A 67 1.83 -8.08 15.75
CA GLU A 67 2.41 -6.98 16.52
C GLU A 67 3.76 -6.52 15.98
N LEU A 68 4.42 -7.30 15.12
CA LEU A 68 5.64 -6.86 14.42
C LEU A 68 5.40 -5.65 13.50
N LYS A 69 4.16 -5.31 13.12
CA LYS A 69 3.83 -4.04 12.46
C LYS A 69 4.16 -2.82 13.34
N ASN A 70 4.15 -3.02 14.66
CA ASN A 70 4.52 -2.07 15.68
C ASN A 70 5.96 -2.34 16.14
N PHE A 71 6.87 -2.65 15.22
CA PHE A 71 8.30 -2.77 15.48
C PHE A 71 9.04 -1.61 14.81
N MET A 72 9.85 -0.88 15.57
CA MET A 72 10.67 0.21 15.07
C MET A 72 11.91 0.35 15.93
N VAL A 73 13.07 0.25 15.27
CA VAL A 73 14.37 0.57 15.86
C VAL A 73 14.78 1.95 15.36
N PRO A 74 14.99 2.93 16.25
CA PRO A 74 15.55 4.22 15.86
C PRO A 74 16.98 4.04 15.35
N LEU A 75 17.26 4.65 14.20
CA LEU A 75 18.56 4.68 13.55
C LEU A 75 19.11 6.11 13.62
N ALA A 76 20.38 6.33 13.26
CA ALA A 76 20.99 7.67 13.35
C ALA A 76 20.15 8.72 12.57
N LYS A 77 19.76 8.37 11.34
CA LYS A 77 18.89 9.21 10.50
C LYS A 77 17.50 9.49 11.10
N HIS A 78 16.99 8.61 11.95
CA HIS A 78 15.71 8.81 12.65
C HIS A 78 15.84 9.91 13.71
N ILE A 79 16.93 9.89 14.47
CA ILE A 79 17.24 10.90 15.48
C ILE A 79 17.51 12.26 14.83
N GLU A 80 18.30 12.28 13.76
CA GLU A 80 18.58 13.49 12.97
C GLU A 80 17.29 14.15 12.46
N LEU A 81 16.36 13.37 11.89
CA LEU A 81 15.08 13.90 11.44
C LEU A 81 14.25 14.45 12.61
N ALA A 82 14.15 13.73 13.74
CA ALA A 82 13.39 14.20 14.89
C ALA A 82 13.95 15.52 15.45
N ARG A 83 15.28 15.69 15.46
CA ARG A 83 15.97 16.94 15.80
C ARG A 83 15.64 18.06 14.83
N ALA A 84 15.68 17.76 13.53
CA ALA A 84 15.32 18.73 12.49
C ALA A 84 13.87 19.19 12.66
N LEU A 85 12.94 18.27 12.96
CA LEU A 85 11.53 18.59 13.17
C LEU A 85 11.27 19.46 14.41
N ASP A 86 11.90 19.16 15.55
CA ASP A 86 11.81 20.00 16.76
C ASP A 86 12.37 21.41 16.49
N SER A 87 13.51 21.49 15.81
CA SER A 87 14.12 22.75 15.40
C SER A 87 13.21 23.55 14.44
N MET A 88 12.59 22.87 13.46
CA MET A 88 11.69 23.49 12.49
C MET A 88 10.46 24.11 13.17
N ILE A 89 9.77 23.38 14.07
CA ILE A 89 8.62 23.94 14.80
C ILE A 89 9.05 25.18 15.60
N ARG A 90 10.09 25.05 16.44
CA ARG A 90 10.50 26.14 17.33
C ARG A 90 10.97 27.37 16.57
N SER A 91 11.77 27.16 15.53
CA SER A 91 12.23 28.24 14.64
C SER A 91 11.09 28.86 13.85
N GLY A 92 10.10 28.05 13.43
CA GLY A 92 8.88 28.53 12.79
C GLY A 92 8.08 29.48 13.67
N TYR A 93 8.08 29.28 14.99
CA TYR A 93 7.43 30.20 15.93
C TYR A 93 8.21 31.50 16.18
N VAL A 94 9.49 31.57 15.83
CA VAL A 94 10.29 32.80 15.98
C VAL A 94 9.74 33.89 15.04
N GLY A 95 9.25 34.98 15.63
CA GLY A 95 8.59 36.08 14.92
C GLY A 95 7.08 35.89 14.68
N ARG A 96 6.49 34.81 15.20
CA ARG A 96 5.03 34.58 15.23
C ARG A 96 4.45 34.68 16.65
N ALA A 97 5.23 35.16 17.61
CA ALA A 97 4.80 35.35 18.98
C ALA A 97 3.51 36.22 19.02
N PRO A 98 2.45 35.79 19.72
CA PRO A 98 1.20 36.53 19.76
C PRO A 98 1.39 37.92 20.37
N ARG A 99 0.63 38.91 19.87
CA ARG A 99 0.66 40.31 20.33
C ARG A 99 2.01 41.03 20.18
N THR A 100 2.88 40.60 19.27
CA THR A 100 4.11 41.34 18.91
C THR A 100 3.97 42.11 17.59
N PRO A 101 4.81 43.14 17.35
CA PRO A 101 4.83 43.88 16.09
C PRO A 101 5.09 42.97 14.88
N GLU A 102 5.95 41.97 15.03
CA GLU A 102 6.32 41.02 13.96
C GLU A 102 5.12 40.18 13.53
N HIS A 103 4.37 39.64 14.49
CA HIS A 103 3.16 38.89 14.20
C HIS A 103 2.08 39.77 13.56
N THR A 104 1.95 41.02 14.02
CA THR A 104 1.01 41.99 13.44
C THR A 104 1.37 42.34 11.99
N ALA A 105 2.67 42.42 11.67
CA ALA A 105 3.14 42.64 10.31
C ALA A 105 2.78 41.48 9.38
N ILE A 106 2.91 40.22 9.83
CA ILE A 106 2.48 39.04 9.06
C ILE A 106 0.97 39.14 8.73
N PHE A 107 0.14 39.47 9.71
CA PHE A 107 -1.31 39.61 9.50
C PHE A 107 -1.65 40.73 8.49
N LYS A 108 -0.94 41.86 8.57
CA LYS A 108 -1.10 42.98 7.64
C LYS A 108 -0.74 42.57 6.21
N THR A 109 0.36 41.85 6.02
CA THR A 109 0.77 41.30 4.72
C THR A 109 -0.31 40.40 4.12
N ILE A 110 -0.86 39.46 4.90
CA ILE A 110 -1.98 38.59 4.45
C ILE A 110 -3.16 39.43 3.95
N HIS A 111 -3.56 40.44 4.74
CA HIS A 111 -4.70 41.29 4.42
C HIS A 111 -4.48 42.15 3.17
N GLU A 112 -3.26 42.67 2.98
CA GLU A 112 -2.89 43.43 1.79
C GLU A 112 -2.91 42.57 0.52
N HIS A 113 -2.41 41.34 0.58
CA HIS A 113 -2.49 40.39 -0.54
C HIS A 113 -3.94 40.05 -0.92
N GLU A 114 -4.82 39.88 0.07
CA GLU A 114 -6.24 39.62 -0.13
C GLU A 114 -6.93 40.80 -0.82
N LYS A 115 -6.72 42.03 -0.32
CA LYS A 115 -7.32 43.24 -0.89
C LYS A 115 -6.85 43.51 -2.32
N ALA A 116 -5.59 43.20 -2.61
CA ALA A 116 -5.01 43.40 -3.94
C ALA A 116 -5.35 42.28 -4.94
N LYS A 117 -6.02 41.19 -4.52
CA LYS A 117 -6.20 39.95 -5.30
C LYS A 117 -4.89 39.44 -5.93
N ARG A 118 -3.76 39.75 -5.30
CA ARG A 118 -2.45 39.31 -5.78
C ARG A 118 -2.24 37.88 -5.34
N THR A 119 -1.76 37.03 -6.25
CA THR A 119 -1.20 35.74 -5.90
C THR A 119 0.01 35.95 -4.99
N PHE A 120 0.31 34.98 -4.13
CA PHE A 120 1.58 34.94 -3.40
C PHE A 120 2.70 34.84 -4.44
N ALA A 121 3.26 35.97 -4.84
CA ALA A 121 4.38 36.01 -5.77
C ALA A 121 5.65 35.78 -4.95
N GLN A 122 6.53 34.88 -5.39
CA GLN A 122 7.89 34.81 -4.84
C GLN A 122 8.54 36.17 -4.96
N ALA A 123 8.66 36.89 -3.86
CA ALA A 123 9.47 38.09 -3.81
C ALA A 123 10.94 37.64 -3.90
N ALA A 124 11.59 37.97 -5.01
CA ALA A 124 13.00 37.70 -5.26
C ALA A 124 13.96 38.30 -4.21
N ASN A 125 13.44 39.15 -3.29
CA ASN A 125 14.20 39.97 -2.37
C ASN A 125 14.03 39.59 -0.88
N THR A 126 13.34 38.50 -0.56
CA THR A 126 13.24 38.05 0.85
C THR A 126 14.24 36.93 1.09
N HIS A 127 15.37 37.26 1.71
CA HIS A 127 16.33 36.31 2.30
C HIS A 127 15.74 35.60 3.54
N THR A 128 14.45 35.27 3.54
CA THR A 128 13.88 34.40 4.56
C THR A 128 14.38 32.99 4.24
N PRO A 129 15.12 32.32 5.14
CA PRO A 129 15.54 30.94 4.89
C PRO A 129 14.30 30.11 4.55
N GLN A 130 14.34 29.40 3.41
CA GLN A 130 13.24 28.54 2.99
C GLN A 130 12.96 27.52 4.11
N ILE A 131 11.75 27.53 4.66
CA ILE A 131 11.33 26.66 5.78
C ILE A 131 10.61 25.40 5.26
N SER A 132 10.80 25.06 3.98
CA SER A 132 10.25 23.85 3.36
C SER A 132 11.32 22.77 3.25
N THR A 133 11.08 21.61 3.85
CA THR A 133 11.95 20.43 3.81
C THR A 133 11.19 19.25 3.19
N SER A 134 11.91 18.33 2.56
CA SER A 134 11.32 17.12 1.97
C SER A 134 12.04 15.86 2.46
N LEU A 135 11.26 14.91 2.98
CA LEU A 135 11.66 13.56 3.34
C LEU A 135 11.28 12.61 2.21
N ILE A 136 12.20 12.42 1.27
CA ILE A 136 12.02 11.57 0.10
C ILE A 136 12.81 10.27 0.24
N GLY A 137 12.16 9.14 -0.03
CA GLY A 137 12.87 7.87 -0.12
C GLY A 137 11.96 6.68 -0.41
N ILE A 138 12.57 5.49 -0.41
CA ILE A 138 11.90 4.24 -0.79
C ILE A 138 10.73 3.95 0.17
N SER A 139 9.64 3.42 -0.37
CA SER A 139 8.47 2.97 0.40
C SER A 139 8.86 1.83 1.34
N GLY A 140 8.24 1.73 2.53
CA GLY A 140 8.58 0.69 3.51
C GLY A 140 9.82 0.96 4.38
N MET A 141 10.39 2.17 4.34
CA MET A 141 11.53 2.58 5.19
C MET A 141 11.12 3.29 6.50
N GLY A 142 9.84 3.26 6.88
CA GLY A 142 9.37 3.82 8.16
C GLY A 142 9.25 5.36 8.24
N LYS A 143 9.27 6.08 7.10
CA LYS A 143 9.15 7.56 7.05
C LYS A 143 7.92 8.10 7.82
N THR A 144 6.74 7.66 7.41
CA THR A 144 5.46 8.07 8.02
C THR A 144 5.34 7.59 9.47
N THR A 145 5.83 6.38 9.76
CA THR A 145 5.85 5.83 11.12
C THR A 145 6.66 6.71 12.05
N LEU A 146 7.88 7.08 11.67
CA LEU A 146 8.75 7.97 12.44
C LEU A 146 8.08 9.33 12.72
N VAL A 147 7.51 9.97 11.70
CA VAL A 147 6.89 11.29 11.86
C VAL A 147 5.65 11.21 12.75
N LYS A 148 4.81 10.17 12.60
CA LYS A 148 3.66 9.93 13.49
C LYS A 148 4.11 9.69 14.93
N ARG A 149 5.21 8.94 15.14
CA ARG A 149 5.78 8.70 16.48
C ARG A 149 6.31 9.97 17.12
N TRP A 150 7.04 10.79 16.37
CA TRP A 150 7.49 12.10 16.86
C TRP A 150 6.31 13.01 17.22
N CYS A 151 5.27 13.07 16.37
CA CYS A 151 4.06 13.85 16.65
C CYS A 151 3.31 13.36 17.91
N ALA A 152 3.38 12.06 18.24
CA ALA A 152 2.70 11.50 19.40
C ALA A 152 3.23 12.03 20.75
N HIS A 153 4.41 12.66 20.75
CA HIS A 153 5.02 13.29 21.93
C HIS A 153 4.71 14.79 22.04
N ILE A 154 3.87 15.31 21.15
CA ILE A 154 3.50 16.72 21.09
C ILE A 154 1.99 16.81 21.21
N ASP A 155 1.52 17.72 22.07
CA ASP A 155 0.08 17.98 22.19
C ASP A 155 -0.49 18.46 20.85
N GLN A 156 -1.60 17.86 20.43
CA GLN A 156 -2.19 18.16 19.12
C GLN A 156 -2.81 19.55 19.06
N VAL A 157 -3.40 20.01 20.18
CA VAL A 157 -3.97 21.36 20.32
C VAL A 157 -3.67 21.89 21.72
N ILE A 158 -3.10 23.09 21.79
CA ILE A 158 -2.78 23.79 23.03
C ILE A 158 -3.65 25.05 23.11
N TYR A 159 -4.51 25.15 24.12
CA TYR A 159 -5.29 26.36 24.37
C TYR A 159 -4.55 27.29 25.32
N HIS A 160 -4.41 28.57 24.94
CA HIS A 160 -3.78 29.61 25.75
C HIS A 160 -4.83 30.52 26.39
N PRO A 161 -5.17 30.37 27.68
CA PRO A 161 -6.22 31.17 28.31
C PRO A 161 -5.95 32.68 28.28
N ASP A 162 -4.71 33.10 28.56
CA ASP A 162 -4.33 34.54 28.60
C ASP A 162 -4.42 35.24 27.24
N LEU A 163 -4.31 34.45 26.17
CA LEU A 163 -4.28 34.92 24.80
C LEU A 163 -5.63 34.70 24.11
N HIS A 164 -6.45 33.78 24.63
CA HIS A 164 -7.67 33.26 24.02
C HIS A 164 -7.45 32.73 22.60
N VAL A 165 -6.36 31.98 22.40
CA VAL A 165 -6.02 31.37 21.11
C VAL A 165 -5.79 29.87 21.25
N TYR A 166 -6.04 29.15 20.17
CA TYR A 166 -5.65 27.76 20.01
C TYR A 166 -4.35 27.72 19.19
N GLN A 167 -3.36 27.03 19.71
CA GLN A 167 -2.13 26.67 19.01
C GLN A 167 -2.26 25.23 18.53
N VAL A 168 -1.88 24.98 17.27
CA VAL A 168 -1.79 23.65 16.67
C VAL A 168 -0.30 23.36 16.38
N PRO A 169 0.44 22.69 17.27
CA PRO A 169 1.88 22.48 17.09
C PRO A 169 2.26 21.80 15.77
N TYR A 170 1.45 20.84 15.32
CA TYR A 170 1.63 20.18 14.02
C TYR A 170 0.28 19.92 13.35
N LEU A 171 0.28 19.96 12.01
CA LEU A 171 -0.87 19.57 11.20
C LEU A 171 -0.43 18.53 10.15
N HIS A 172 -0.78 17.25 10.38
CA HIS A 172 -0.44 16.15 9.48
C HIS A 172 -1.61 15.81 8.55
N ILE A 173 -1.37 15.91 7.24
CA ILE A 173 -2.34 15.67 6.18
C ILE A 173 -1.77 14.63 5.22
N GLU A 174 -2.53 13.57 4.98
CA GLU A 174 -2.22 12.55 3.98
C GLU A 174 -2.88 12.93 2.65
N MET A 175 -2.11 12.92 1.56
CA MET A 175 -2.63 13.32 0.24
C MET A 175 -3.56 12.21 -0.32
N PRO A 176 -4.80 12.55 -0.74
CA PRO A 176 -5.75 11.57 -1.23
C PRO A 176 -5.23 10.86 -2.50
N SER A 177 -5.48 9.55 -2.57
CA SER A 177 -4.94 8.64 -3.60
C SER A 177 -5.57 8.80 -4.99
N ASP A 178 -6.77 9.36 -5.08
CA ASP A 178 -7.46 9.66 -6.34
C ASP A 178 -6.84 10.83 -7.12
N GLY A 179 -5.79 11.46 -6.58
CA GLY A 179 -5.11 12.59 -7.19
C GLY A 179 -6.05 13.78 -7.43
N SER A 180 -7.15 13.88 -6.66
CA SER A 180 -8.22 14.87 -6.83
C SER A 180 -7.78 16.28 -6.41
N SER A 181 -6.89 16.85 -7.22
CA SER A 181 -6.49 18.25 -7.25
C SER A 181 -5.81 18.79 -6.00
N VAL A 182 -5.07 19.87 -6.15
CA VAL A 182 -4.53 20.64 -5.02
C VAL A 182 -5.65 21.21 -4.11
N LYS A 183 -6.93 21.20 -4.55
CA LYS A 183 -8.07 21.45 -3.66
C LYS A 183 -8.26 20.34 -2.62
N GLY A 184 -7.89 19.09 -2.92
CA GLY A 184 -7.91 17.97 -1.98
C GLY A 184 -7.03 18.22 -0.75
N LEU A 185 -5.84 18.79 -0.94
CA LEU A 185 -4.97 19.23 0.17
C LEU A 185 -5.65 20.31 1.02
N ALA A 186 -6.22 21.32 0.38
CA ALA A 186 -6.92 22.38 1.10
C ALA A 186 -8.15 21.86 1.85
N HIS A 187 -8.92 20.97 1.23
CA HIS A 187 -10.05 20.29 1.86
C HIS A 187 -9.59 19.46 3.07
N GLY A 188 -8.52 18.69 2.93
CA GLY A 188 -7.94 17.90 4.01
C GLY A 188 -7.50 18.79 5.18
N ILE A 189 -6.84 19.93 4.91
CA ILE A 189 -6.47 20.91 5.93
C ILE A 189 -7.71 21.45 6.65
N LEU A 190 -8.73 21.90 5.91
CA LEU A 190 -9.94 22.47 6.50
C LEU A 190 -10.69 21.45 7.37
N GLN A 191 -10.86 20.22 6.87
CA GLN A 191 -11.48 19.14 7.64
C GLN A 191 -10.68 18.81 8.89
N LYS A 192 -9.34 18.78 8.79
CA LYS A 192 -8.49 18.49 9.93
C LYS A 192 -8.60 19.60 10.98
N LEU A 193 -8.60 20.86 10.57
CA LEU A 193 -8.81 21.98 11.50
C LEU A 193 -10.19 21.94 12.16
N ASP A 194 -11.25 21.55 11.44
CA ASP A 194 -12.59 21.38 12.01
C ASP A 194 -12.65 20.25 13.06
N GLN A 195 -11.86 19.19 12.89
CA GLN A 195 -11.72 18.13 13.90
C GLN A 195 -10.96 18.59 15.15
N LEU A 196 -9.97 19.47 14.98
CA LEU A 196 -9.08 19.89 16.07
C LEU A 196 -9.65 21.04 16.89
N ILE A 197 -10.24 22.03 16.22
CA ILE A 197 -10.64 23.30 16.85
C ILE A 197 -12.10 23.21 17.31
N PRO A 198 -12.39 23.41 18.61
CA PRO A 198 -13.76 23.35 19.12
C PRO A 198 -14.70 24.33 18.42
N GLY A 199 -15.81 23.83 17.88
CA GLY A 199 -16.85 24.63 17.24
C GLY A 199 -16.46 25.21 15.88
N ALA A 200 -15.35 24.77 15.28
CA ALA A 200 -14.97 25.17 13.93
C ALA A 200 -15.89 24.55 12.87
N ASN A 201 -16.06 25.28 11.77
CA ASN A 201 -16.85 24.87 10.59
C ASN A 201 -16.25 25.47 9.31
N TYR A 202 -14.92 25.46 9.24
CA TYR A 202 -14.10 26.05 8.19
C TYR A 202 -14.29 25.35 6.84
N TYR A 203 -14.53 24.04 6.84
CA TYR A 203 -14.80 23.31 5.61
C TYR A 203 -16.07 23.82 4.93
N GLU A 204 -17.16 23.94 5.68
CA GLU A 204 -18.42 24.49 5.15
C GLU A 204 -18.25 25.96 4.73
N GLU A 205 -17.58 26.77 5.56
CA GLU A 205 -17.39 28.19 5.34
C GLU A 205 -16.53 28.51 4.10
N TYR A 206 -15.43 27.79 3.91
CA TYR A 206 -14.43 28.11 2.90
C TYR A 206 -14.39 27.15 1.71
N ALA A 207 -14.83 25.90 1.82
CA ALA A 207 -14.82 24.94 0.71
C ALA A 207 -16.19 24.79 0.04
N VAL A 208 -17.27 24.76 0.83
CA VAL A 208 -18.63 24.47 0.32
C VAL A 208 -19.34 25.76 -0.11
N LYS A 209 -19.40 26.76 0.76
CA LYS A 209 -20.06 28.04 0.45
C LYS A 209 -19.36 28.77 -0.70
N GLY A 210 -20.12 29.07 -1.75
CA GLY A 210 -19.62 29.80 -2.93
C GLY A 210 -18.67 29.02 -3.84
N ARG A 211 -18.30 27.78 -3.49
CA ARG A 211 -17.42 26.87 -4.26
C ARG A 211 -16.18 27.57 -4.86
N PRO A 212 -15.30 28.12 -4.01
CA PRO A 212 -14.20 28.94 -4.50
C PRO A 212 -13.21 28.16 -5.40
N GLY A 213 -12.50 28.93 -6.23
CA GLY A 213 -11.33 28.45 -6.95
C GLY A 213 -10.21 28.00 -6.00
N ALA A 214 -9.25 27.22 -6.52
CA ALA A 214 -8.16 26.65 -5.72
C ALA A 214 -7.35 27.74 -4.98
N ASP A 215 -7.00 28.82 -5.66
CA ASP A 215 -6.17 29.90 -5.11
C ASP A 215 -6.86 30.62 -3.94
N THR A 216 -8.18 30.86 -4.04
CA THR A 216 -8.97 31.48 -2.95
C THR A 216 -9.09 30.55 -1.74
N LEU A 217 -9.26 29.26 -2.00
CA LEU A 217 -9.29 28.24 -0.97
C LEU A 217 -7.94 28.14 -0.24
N MET A 218 -6.83 28.17 -0.98
CA MET A 218 -5.48 28.17 -0.42
C MET A 218 -5.16 29.41 0.41
N ARG A 219 -5.60 30.60 -0.03
CA ARG A 219 -5.51 31.82 0.79
C ARG A 219 -6.25 31.69 2.12
N SER A 220 -7.44 31.07 2.09
CA SER A 220 -8.24 30.83 3.29
C SER A 220 -7.54 29.85 4.23
N VAL A 221 -6.95 28.78 3.69
CA VAL A 221 -6.10 27.85 4.43
C VAL A 221 -4.92 28.58 5.08
N ALA A 222 -4.16 29.37 4.32
CA ALA A 222 -3.02 30.12 4.82
C ALA A 222 -3.40 31.00 6.02
N ARG A 223 -4.53 31.72 5.93
CA ARG A 223 -5.07 32.52 7.04
C ARG A 223 -5.37 31.67 8.28
N LEU A 224 -5.94 30.49 8.11
CA LEU A 224 -6.26 29.59 9.22
C LEU A 224 -4.99 28.99 9.86
N LEU A 225 -3.98 28.65 9.06
CA LEU A 225 -2.67 28.19 9.57
C LEU A 225 -2.02 29.27 10.45
N ASN A 226 -2.12 30.54 10.04
CA ASN A 226 -1.64 31.65 10.85
C ASN A 226 -2.49 31.87 12.12
N ARG A 227 -3.82 31.90 11.97
CA ARG A 227 -4.78 32.11 13.07
C ARG A 227 -4.63 31.12 14.22
N HIS A 228 -4.41 29.85 13.89
CA HIS A 228 -4.28 28.76 14.86
C HIS A 228 -2.83 28.43 15.20
N PHE A 229 -1.91 29.33 14.88
CA PHE A 229 -0.48 29.20 15.15
C PHE A 229 0.05 27.80 14.77
N VAL A 230 -0.26 27.34 13.56
CA VAL A 230 0.22 26.04 13.09
C VAL A 230 1.74 26.02 13.08
N GLY A 231 2.34 25.13 13.86
CA GLY A 231 3.79 25.09 14.08
C GLY A 231 4.54 24.45 12.92
N ILE A 232 4.03 23.34 12.37
CA ILE A 232 4.52 22.72 11.14
C ILE A 232 3.36 22.10 10.36
N LEU A 233 3.37 22.25 9.03
CA LEU A 233 2.48 21.54 8.12
C LEU A 233 3.20 20.31 7.56
N ILE A 234 2.67 19.12 7.80
CA ILE A 234 3.23 17.86 7.33
C ILE A 234 2.31 17.32 6.23
N CYS A 235 2.80 17.31 5.00
CA CYS A 235 2.10 16.78 3.82
C CYS A 235 2.71 15.43 3.48
N ASP A 236 1.96 14.35 3.70
CA ASP A 236 2.39 12.97 3.48
C ASP A 236 1.83 12.41 2.16
N GLU A 237 2.47 11.38 1.62
CA GLU A 237 2.10 10.75 0.35
C GLU A 237 2.05 11.74 -0.84
N VAL A 238 2.98 12.70 -0.86
CA VAL A 238 3.00 13.80 -1.85
C VAL A 238 3.10 13.32 -3.30
N GLN A 239 3.60 12.10 -3.53
CA GLN A 239 3.56 11.44 -4.84
C GLN A 239 2.15 11.31 -5.42
N ASN A 240 1.09 11.29 -4.60
CA ASN A 240 -0.29 11.21 -5.07
C ASN A 240 -0.69 12.43 -5.91
N LEU A 241 0.00 13.56 -5.76
CA LEU A 241 -0.14 14.72 -6.62
C LEU A 241 0.36 14.48 -8.05
N ALA A 242 1.23 13.48 -8.28
CA ALA A 242 1.73 13.12 -9.61
C ALA A 242 0.63 12.53 -10.51
N ASN A 243 -0.41 11.95 -9.91
CA ASN A 243 -1.51 11.29 -10.63
C ASN A 243 -2.51 12.30 -11.24
N SER A 244 -2.23 13.59 -11.11
CA SER A 244 -3.16 14.67 -11.37
C SER A 244 -2.88 15.38 -12.72
N ARG A 245 -3.93 15.85 -13.42
CA ARG A 245 -3.79 16.48 -14.75
C ARG A 245 -3.17 17.89 -14.69
N LYS A 246 -2.52 18.31 -15.79
CA LYS A 246 -1.81 19.60 -16.01
C LYS A 246 -2.50 20.80 -15.31
N GLY A 247 -1.73 21.52 -14.48
CA GLY A 247 -2.16 22.76 -13.79
C GLY A 247 -1.85 22.86 -12.29
N GLN A 248 -1.27 21.81 -11.67
CA GLN A 248 -1.19 21.67 -10.20
C GLN A 248 0.14 22.11 -9.57
N GLN A 249 1.21 22.27 -10.35
CA GLN A 249 2.47 22.83 -9.86
C GLN A 249 2.28 24.27 -9.32
N THR A 250 1.35 25.04 -9.89
CA THR A 250 1.06 26.43 -9.48
C THR A 250 0.52 26.50 -8.06
N VAL A 251 -0.40 25.63 -7.66
CA VAL A 251 -1.05 25.72 -6.35
C VAL A 251 -0.14 25.18 -5.23
N MET A 252 0.72 24.19 -5.51
CA MET A 252 1.78 23.80 -4.58
C MET A 252 2.79 24.94 -4.38
N THR A 253 3.17 25.60 -5.47
CA THR A 253 4.01 26.81 -5.40
C THR A 253 3.34 27.92 -4.59
N GLU A 254 2.02 28.09 -4.72
CA GLU A 254 1.25 29.03 -3.90
C GLU A 254 1.20 28.65 -2.42
N LEU A 255 1.04 27.36 -2.07
CA LEU A 255 1.09 26.92 -0.67
C LEU A 255 2.46 27.17 -0.06
N VAL A 256 3.52 26.78 -0.77
CA VAL A 256 4.91 26.99 -0.33
C VAL A 256 5.18 28.49 -0.17
N SER A 257 4.75 29.32 -1.12
CA SER A 257 4.91 30.77 -1.06
C SER A 257 4.12 31.36 0.12
N ALA A 258 2.86 30.95 0.30
CA ALA A 258 2.04 31.39 1.43
C ALA A 258 2.67 31.00 2.77
N CYS A 259 3.13 29.76 2.92
CA CYS A 259 3.75 29.32 4.17
C CYS A 259 5.08 30.02 4.43
N ASN A 260 5.87 30.33 3.39
CA ASN A 260 7.08 31.14 3.54
C ASN A 260 6.75 32.56 4.05
N ASP A 261 5.73 33.21 3.50
CA ASP A 261 5.28 34.53 3.96
C ASP A 261 4.75 34.49 5.40
N LEU A 262 4.08 33.39 5.76
CA LEU A 262 3.53 33.16 7.10
C LEU A 262 4.57 32.66 8.12
N ARG A 263 5.77 32.30 7.67
CA ARG A 263 6.79 31.58 8.45
C ARG A 263 6.25 30.29 9.08
N VAL A 264 5.47 29.54 8.32
CA VAL A 264 5.00 28.20 8.68
C VAL A 264 5.92 27.17 8.01
N PRO A 265 6.72 26.41 8.77
CA PRO A 265 7.46 25.27 8.25
C PRO A 265 6.58 24.27 7.52
N ILE A 266 7.05 23.72 6.40
CA ILE A 266 6.40 22.59 5.71
C ILE A 266 7.37 21.41 5.62
N LEU A 267 6.89 20.22 5.98
CA LEU A 267 7.53 18.95 5.66
C LEU A 267 6.73 18.21 4.58
N PHE A 268 7.36 17.92 3.45
CA PHE A 268 6.83 17.01 2.43
C PHE A 268 7.38 15.60 2.65
N ILE A 269 6.52 14.59 2.76
CA ILE A 269 6.92 13.18 2.84
C ILE A 269 6.43 12.49 1.57
N GLY A 270 7.30 11.71 0.95
CA GLY A 270 6.88 10.92 -0.21
C GLY A 270 7.94 9.99 -0.77
N THR A 271 7.57 9.32 -1.85
CA THR A 271 8.49 8.50 -2.64
C THR A 271 9.28 9.35 -3.63
N THR A 272 10.25 8.74 -4.30
CA THR A 272 11.04 9.34 -5.38
C THR A 272 10.18 9.99 -6.47
N LYS A 273 8.95 9.49 -6.71
CA LYS A 273 7.96 10.10 -7.61
C LYS A 273 7.61 11.54 -7.25
N ALA A 274 7.59 11.88 -5.96
CA ALA A 274 7.24 13.22 -5.51
C ALA A 274 8.24 14.30 -6.00
N LEU A 275 9.49 13.93 -6.30
CA LEU A 275 10.49 14.85 -6.85
C LEU A 275 10.02 15.49 -8.16
N LYS A 276 9.33 14.73 -9.02
CA LYS A 276 8.79 15.24 -10.30
C LYS A 276 7.66 16.25 -10.11
N VAL A 277 6.93 16.16 -9.01
CA VAL A 277 5.73 16.98 -8.74
C VAL A 277 6.07 18.26 -8.01
N LEU A 278 7.02 18.20 -7.08
CA LEU A 278 7.42 19.34 -6.27
C LEU A 278 8.17 20.41 -7.08
N SER A 279 8.39 20.21 -8.40
CA SER A 279 9.18 21.09 -9.28
C SER A 279 10.47 21.57 -8.61
N LEU A 280 11.03 20.72 -7.76
CA LEU A 280 12.31 20.97 -7.13
C LEU A 280 13.30 20.81 -8.26
N ASP A 281 13.65 21.93 -8.90
CA ASP A 281 14.86 21.99 -9.72
C ASP A 281 15.94 21.25 -8.95
N PHE A 282 16.70 20.38 -9.61
CA PHE A 282 17.73 19.55 -8.95
C PHE A 282 18.77 20.34 -8.13
N ARG A 283 18.77 21.69 -8.19
CA ARG A 283 19.48 22.60 -7.27
C ARG A 283 18.75 22.86 -5.94
N GLN A 284 17.42 22.86 -5.93
CA GLN A 284 16.55 22.99 -4.75
C GLN A 284 16.42 21.66 -4.00
N ALA A 285 16.37 20.51 -4.70
CA ALA A 285 16.39 19.18 -4.08
C ALA A 285 17.65 18.91 -3.24
N ARG A 286 18.80 19.51 -3.63
CA ARG A 286 20.04 19.50 -2.83
C ARG A 286 20.04 20.50 -1.67
N ARG A 287 19.22 21.56 -1.74
CA ARG A 287 19.02 22.54 -0.65
C ARG A 287 17.92 22.12 0.33
N SER A 288 17.03 21.19 -0.03
CA SER A 288 16.12 20.52 0.92
C SER A 288 16.84 19.60 1.90
N CYS A 289 18.12 19.28 1.67
CA CYS A 289 19.05 18.75 2.68
C CYS A 289 19.58 19.86 3.63
N GLY A 290 19.18 21.12 3.46
CA GLY A 290 19.69 22.28 4.20
C GLY A 290 19.32 22.31 5.70
N HIS A 291 18.39 21.45 6.12
CA HIS A 291 18.10 21.17 7.54
C HIS A 291 18.67 19.81 8.01
N GLY A 292 19.59 19.20 7.25
CA GLY A 292 20.25 17.94 7.65
C GLY A 292 19.44 16.66 7.42
N VAL A 293 18.42 16.67 6.55
CA VAL A 293 17.67 15.44 6.23
C VAL A 293 18.42 14.67 5.13
N ALA A 294 19.06 13.57 5.53
CA ALA A 294 19.74 12.66 4.61
C ALA A 294 18.75 11.96 3.65
N PRO A 295 19.20 11.54 2.44
CA PRO A 295 18.41 10.70 1.56
C PRO A 295 17.90 9.44 2.30
N TRP A 296 16.59 9.20 2.28
CA TRP A 296 15.98 8.10 3.04
C TRP A 296 16.09 6.76 2.30
N GLN A 297 17.31 6.24 2.25
CA GLN A 297 17.69 5.05 1.49
C GLN A 297 17.57 3.76 2.31
N ARG A 298 17.59 2.63 1.59
CA ARG A 298 17.67 1.26 2.15
C ARG A 298 18.89 1.11 3.05
N LEU A 299 18.80 0.20 4.03
CA LEU A 299 19.96 -0.13 4.86
C LEU A 299 20.97 -0.89 4.02
N SER A 300 22.24 -0.55 4.15
CA SER A 300 23.33 -1.22 3.44
C SER A 300 23.78 -2.46 4.20
N PHE A 301 24.07 -3.54 3.49
CA PHE A 301 24.70 -4.72 4.09
C PHE A 301 26.16 -4.48 4.46
N GLU A 302 26.88 -3.78 3.58
CA GLU A 302 28.27 -3.41 3.76
C GLU A 302 28.38 -1.95 4.20
N VAL A 303 29.27 -1.69 5.16
CA VAL A 303 29.56 -0.36 5.69
C VAL A 303 31.06 -0.09 5.65
N HIS A 304 31.44 1.19 5.67
CA HIS A 304 32.85 1.54 5.69
C HIS A 304 33.52 1.10 7.00
N PRO A 305 34.82 0.75 6.99
CA PRO A 305 35.53 0.37 8.21
C PRO A 305 35.43 1.47 9.28
N GLY A 306 34.89 1.11 10.45
CA GLY A 306 34.68 2.03 11.58
C GLY A 306 33.28 2.61 11.69
N GLU A 307 32.38 2.35 10.72
CA GLU A 307 30.97 2.70 10.80
C GLU A 307 30.14 1.57 11.42
N VAL A 308 29.03 1.94 12.07
CA VAL A 308 28.08 0.97 12.61
C VAL A 308 27.24 0.39 11.49
N ASN A 309 27.16 -0.94 11.42
CA ASN A 309 26.29 -1.62 10.47
C ASN A 309 24.82 -1.54 10.95
N GLU A 310 24.10 -0.50 10.50
CA GLU A 310 22.69 -0.28 10.86
C GLU A 310 21.78 -1.45 10.46
N TRP A 311 22.07 -2.15 9.35
CA TRP A 311 21.32 -3.34 8.94
C TRP A 311 21.48 -4.48 9.95
N GLN A 312 22.72 -4.77 10.35
CA GLN A 312 23.01 -5.81 11.33
C GLN A 312 22.31 -5.50 12.66
N VAL A 313 22.48 -4.29 13.18
CA VAL A 313 21.84 -3.87 14.45
C VAL A 313 20.32 -3.99 14.38
N PHE A 314 19.72 -3.57 13.26
CA PHE A 314 18.28 -3.68 13.04
C PHE A 314 17.82 -5.15 13.08
N VAL A 315 18.50 -6.04 12.36
CA VAL A 315 18.14 -7.47 12.34
C VAL A 315 18.38 -8.12 13.69
N GLU A 316 19.48 -7.83 14.38
CA GLU A 316 19.78 -8.36 15.72
C GLU A 316 18.67 -8.07 16.74
N ILE A 317 18.14 -6.83 16.73
CA ILE A 317 17.04 -6.43 17.61
C ILE A 317 15.72 -7.08 17.15
N LEU A 318 15.46 -7.13 15.84
CA LEU A 318 14.28 -7.82 15.30
C LEU A 318 14.28 -9.30 15.70
N TRP A 319 15.44 -9.96 15.63
CA TRP A 319 15.66 -11.38 15.87
C TRP A 319 15.34 -11.83 17.30
N GLN A 320 15.28 -10.89 18.26
CA GLN A 320 14.85 -11.18 19.62
C GLN A 320 13.36 -11.58 19.69
N ASN A 321 12.56 -11.21 18.69
CA ASN A 321 11.11 -11.41 18.67
C ASN A 321 10.73 -12.71 17.93
N GLN A 322 11.22 -13.85 18.46
CA GLN A 322 10.95 -15.18 17.93
C GLN A 322 9.88 -15.92 18.76
N TRP A 323 8.71 -16.11 18.16
CA TRP A 323 7.60 -16.88 18.71
C TRP A 323 7.64 -18.38 18.33
N VAL A 324 8.56 -18.80 17.47
CA VAL A 324 8.78 -20.23 17.20
C VAL A 324 9.23 -20.97 18.47
N ARG A 325 8.88 -22.25 18.61
CA ARG A 325 9.22 -23.05 19.80
C ARG A 325 10.72 -23.30 19.93
N ASN A 326 11.42 -23.45 18.80
CA ASN A 326 12.86 -23.68 18.76
C ASN A 326 13.54 -22.42 18.18
N PRO A 327 13.71 -21.35 18.99
CA PRO A 327 14.37 -20.13 18.54
C PRO A 327 15.82 -20.41 18.18
N VAL A 328 16.34 -19.67 17.19
CA VAL A 328 17.70 -19.81 16.69
C VAL A 328 18.47 -18.51 16.89
N GLU A 329 19.77 -18.61 17.18
CA GLU A 329 20.66 -17.45 17.18
C GLU A 329 20.82 -16.90 15.75
N LEU A 330 21.08 -15.60 15.64
CA LEU A 330 21.31 -14.96 14.34
C LEU A 330 22.70 -15.32 13.85
N THR A 331 22.77 -16.12 12.77
CA THR A 331 24.03 -16.46 12.09
C THR A 331 24.24 -15.55 10.88
N ASP A 332 25.48 -15.49 10.38
CA ASP A 332 25.83 -14.73 9.17
C ASP A 332 25.01 -15.19 7.94
N ASP A 333 24.72 -16.49 7.84
CA ASP A 333 23.89 -17.05 6.76
C ASP A 333 22.44 -16.54 6.84
N LEU A 334 21.87 -16.46 8.06
CA LEU A 334 20.52 -15.93 8.28
C LEU A 334 20.48 -14.42 8.02
N LEU A 335 21.50 -13.67 8.47
CA LEU A 335 21.63 -12.24 8.21
C LEU A 335 21.73 -11.96 6.70
N THR A 336 22.52 -12.76 5.98
CA THR A 336 22.68 -12.68 4.52
C THR A 336 21.39 -13.03 3.79
N ALA A 337 20.68 -14.08 4.23
CA ALA A 337 19.39 -14.46 3.65
C ALA A 337 18.34 -13.36 3.84
N MET A 338 18.24 -12.80 5.04
CA MET A 338 17.36 -11.67 5.32
C MET A 338 17.67 -10.48 4.43
N TYR A 339 18.95 -10.17 4.21
CA TYR A 339 19.34 -9.06 3.33
C TYR A 339 19.02 -9.37 1.87
N ARG A 340 19.34 -10.57 1.38
CA ARG A 340 19.11 -10.96 -0.02
C ARG A 340 17.65 -10.77 -0.43
N TYR A 341 16.71 -11.16 0.41
CA TYR A 341 15.28 -11.17 0.10
C TYR A 341 14.52 -9.92 0.58
N SER A 342 15.17 -9.01 1.31
CA SER A 342 14.59 -7.70 1.68
C SER A 342 15.28 -6.50 1.04
N GLN A 343 16.52 -6.69 0.56
CA GLN A 343 17.40 -5.63 0.06
C GLN A 343 17.58 -4.45 1.04
N GLY A 344 17.49 -4.71 2.36
CA GLY A 344 17.63 -3.67 3.37
C GLY A 344 16.40 -2.77 3.53
N ILE A 345 15.26 -3.14 2.95
CA ILE A 345 13.98 -2.47 3.16
C ILE A 345 13.36 -3.00 4.46
N ILE A 346 13.16 -2.11 5.43
CA ILE A 346 12.71 -2.43 6.79
C ILE A 346 11.38 -3.21 6.78
N ASP A 347 10.37 -2.70 6.06
CA ASP A 347 9.05 -3.32 6.02
C ASP A 347 9.05 -4.71 5.36
N VAL A 348 9.87 -4.89 4.31
CA VAL A 348 10.06 -6.20 3.67
C VAL A 348 10.74 -7.17 4.65
N ALA A 349 11.76 -6.72 5.38
CA ALA A 349 12.48 -7.53 6.35
C ALA A 349 11.56 -7.97 7.51
N ILE A 350 10.78 -7.05 8.08
CA ILE A 350 9.79 -7.36 9.12
C ILE A 350 8.77 -8.37 8.59
N THR A 351 8.26 -8.14 7.39
CA THR A 351 7.25 -9.02 6.78
C THR A 351 7.80 -10.41 6.48
N LEU A 352 9.02 -10.48 5.96
CA LEU A 352 9.72 -11.73 5.67
C LEU A 352 9.97 -12.53 6.95
N PHE A 353 10.44 -11.86 8.01
CA PHE A 353 10.67 -12.48 9.31
C PHE A 353 9.37 -13.03 9.93
N ALA A 354 8.32 -12.22 9.96
CA ALA A 354 7.01 -12.63 10.45
C ALA A 354 6.43 -13.80 9.64
N SER A 355 6.56 -13.75 8.32
CA SER A 355 6.06 -14.79 7.41
C SER A 355 6.86 -16.10 7.53
N ALA A 356 8.16 -16.01 7.78
CA ALA A 356 9.00 -17.19 8.03
C ALA A 356 8.61 -17.89 9.34
N GLN A 357 8.39 -17.12 10.41
CA GLN A 357 7.86 -17.66 11.66
C GLN A 357 6.48 -18.28 11.49
N ALA A 358 5.56 -17.61 10.80
CA ALA A 358 4.23 -18.13 10.51
C ALA A 358 4.31 -19.47 9.76
N ARG A 359 5.17 -19.56 8.74
CA ARG A 359 5.35 -20.81 7.99
C ARG A 359 5.91 -21.92 8.88
N ALA A 360 6.94 -21.63 9.69
CA ALA A 360 7.54 -22.60 10.61
C ALA A 360 6.54 -23.14 11.66
N MET A 361 5.61 -22.31 12.12
CA MET A 361 4.57 -22.74 13.06
C MET A 361 3.49 -23.59 12.38
N LEU A 362 3.18 -23.32 11.11
CA LEU A 362 2.11 -24.01 10.37
C LEU A 362 2.56 -25.35 9.79
N ASP A 363 3.84 -25.51 9.47
CA ASP A 363 4.43 -26.77 9.01
C ASP A 363 5.06 -27.61 10.12
N GLU A 364 4.93 -27.15 11.37
CA GLU A 364 5.43 -27.78 12.60
C GLU A 364 6.97 -27.93 12.66
N SER A 365 7.72 -27.30 11.74
CA SER A 365 9.19 -27.27 11.80
C SER A 365 9.70 -26.45 12.99
N GLU A 366 8.93 -25.43 13.41
CA GLU A 366 9.15 -24.62 14.62
C GLU A 366 10.56 -24.01 14.73
N THR A 367 11.24 -23.78 13.60
CA THR A 367 12.58 -23.20 13.52
C THR A 367 12.72 -22.36 12.26
N ILE A 368 13.60 -21.36 12.26
CA ILE A 368 13.86 -20.49 11.12
C ILE A 368 15.18 -20.92 10.47
N THR A 369 15.18 -21.15 9.16
CA THR A 369 16.39 -21.46 8.38
C THR A 369 16.51 -20.54 7.15
N PRO A 370 17.71 -20.38 6.58
CA PRO A 370 17.89 -19.63 5.33
C PRO A 370 17.01 -20.15 4.18
N GLU A 371 16.83 -21.48 4.08
CA GLU A 371 15.98 -22.10 3.06
C GLU A 371 14.50 -21.76 3.28
N LEU A 372 14.06 -21.68 4.54
CA LEU A 372 12.70 -21.28 4.86
C LEU A 372 12.45 -19.83 4.45
N ILE A 373 13.36 -18.92 4.79
CA ILE A 373 13.30 -17.50 4.39
C ILE A 373 13.16 -17.39 2.87
N ARG A 374 14.00 -18.11 2.11
CA ARG A 374 13.90 -18.15 0.65
C ARG A 374 12.55 -18.68 0.18
N LYS A 375 12.06 -19.79 0.74
CA LYS A 375 10.77 -20.38 0.35
C LYS A 375 9.63 -19.42 0.59
N VAL A 376 9.62 -18.74 1.73
CA VAL A 376 8.59 -17.75 2.08
C VAL A 376 8.62 -16.57 1.12
N PHE A 377 9.80 -16.07 0.78
CA PHE A 377 9.93 -15.04 -0.24
C PHE A 377 9.30 -15.49 -1.56
N VAL A 378 9.66 -16.69 -2.05
CA VAL A 378 9.13 -17.23 -3.31
C VAL A 378 7.62 -17.45 -3.28
N ASP A 379 7.10 -18.05 -2.21
CA ASP A 379 5.71 -18.49 -2.14
C ASP A 379 4.72 -17.35 -1.85
N GLU A 380 5.14 -16.34 -1.06
CA GLU A 380 4.20 -15.43 -0.38
C GLU A 380 4.48 -13.96 -0.69
N LEU A 381 5.71 -13.61 -1.11
CA LEU A 381 6.11 -12.24 -1.46
C LEU A 381 6.27 -12.06 -2.98
N GLY A 382 5.53 -12.86 -3.77
CA GLY A 382 5.52 -12.85 -5.24
C GLY A 382 5.48 -11.46 -5.90
N PRO A 383 4.58 -10.54 -5.47
CA PRO A 383 4.52 -9.19 -6.04
C PRO A 383 5.83 -8.39 -5.94
N LEU A 384 6.67 -8.70 -4.94
CA LEU A 384 7.91 -7.97 -4.69
C LEU A 384 9.11 -8.51 -5.46
N HIS A 385 9.03 -9.70 -6.06
CA HIS A 385 10.18 -10.38 -6.69
C HIS A 385 10.90 -9.49 -7.68
N GLY A 386 10.16 -8.91 -8.64
CA GLY A 386 10.74 -8.03 -9.65
C GLY A 386 11.44 -6.80 -9.06
N ALA A 387 10.88 -6.22 -8.00
CA ALA A 387 11.44 -5.05 -7.35
C ALA A 387 12.71 -5.36 -6.54
N ILE A 388 12.67 -6.45 -5.77
CA ILE A 388 13.80 -6.92 -4.96
C ILE A 388 14.95 -7.41 -5.86
N ASP A 389 14.64 -8.08 -6.96
CA ASP A 389 15.65 -8.49 -7.95
C ASP A 389 16.25 -7.28 -8.66
N ALA A 390 15.46 -6.27 -9.03
CA ALA A 390 15.98 -5.03 -9.60
C ALA A 390 16.96 -4.32 -8.63
N LEU A 391 16.60 -4.23 -7.34
CA LEU A 391 17.46 -3.64 -6.31
C LEU A 391 18.73 -4.45 -6.03
N TYR A 392 18.65 -5.78 -6.16
CA TYR A 392 19.81 -6.65 -5.98
C TYR A 392 20.85 -6.48 -7.10
N HIS A 393 20.40 -6.32 -8.34
CA HIS A 393 21.28 -6.11 -9.49
C HIS A 393 21.66 -4.64 -9.72
N ASP A 394 21.18 -3.73 -8.86
CA ASP A 394 21.32 -2.27 -9.01
C ASP A 394 20.87 -1.75 -10.39
N ASP A 395 19.82 -2.38 -10.93
CA ASP A 395 19.26 -2.04 -12.25
C ASP A 395 18.41 -0.77 -12.13
N VAL A 396 19.03 0.38 -12.40
CA VAL A 396 18.41 1.71 -12.27
C VAL A 396 17.14 1.85 -13.12
N GLU A 397 17.08 1.24 -14.30
CA GLU A 397 15.90 1.30 -15.16
C GLU A 397 14.77 0.45 -14.60
N ALA A 398 15.06 -0.78 -14.16
CA ALA A 398 14.07 -1.65 -13.54
C ALA A 398 13.58 -1.09 -12.20
N ILE A 399 14.45 -0.53 -11.37
CA ILE A 399 14.09 0.12 -10.10
C ILE A 399 13.06 1.23 -10.32
N SER A 400 13.18 1.99 -11.42
CA SER A 400 12.24 3.07 -11.75
C SER A 400 10.81 2.58 -12.07
N LEU A 401 10.65 1.29 -12.37
CA LEU A 401 9.34 0.66 -12.60
C LEU A 401 8.68 0.23 -11.28
N PHE A 402 9.47 0.02 -10.22
CA PHE A 402 9.03 -0.49 -8.92
C PHE A 402 9.21 0.57 -7.81
N ASP A 403 8.52 1.69 -7.96
CA ASP A 403 8.67 2.85 -7.05
C ASP A 403 7.95 2.69 -5.70
N ASP A 404 7.04 1.73 -5.55
CA ASP A 404 6.20 1.56 -4.35
C ASP A 404 6.20 0.12 -3.83
N ILE A 405 7.38 -0.31 -3.39
CA ILE A 405 7.64 -1.66 -2.90
C ILE A 405 6.92 -1.91 -1.56
N GLY A 406 6.89 -0.90 -0.68
CA GLY A 406 6.30 -1.01 0.66
C GLY A 406 4.77 -1.01 0.68
N SER A 407 4.09 -0.24 -0.19
CA SER A 407 2.61 -0.23 -0.22
C SER A 407 1.98 -1.53 -0.74
N GLN A 408 2.77 -2.37 -1.39
CA GLN A 408 2.36 -3.67 -1.90
C GLN A 408 2.32 -4.76 -0.81
N ILE A 409 2.75 -4.43 0.42
CA ILE A 409 2.92 -5.37 1.50
C ILE A 409 1.86 -5.14 2.57
N GLU A 410 0.97 -6.12 2.75
CA GLU A 410 0.02 -6.13 3.85
C GLU A 410 0.30 -7.33 4.76
N LEU A 411 1.17 -7.13 5.76
CA LEU A 411 1.60 -8.18 6.70
C LEU A 411 0.43 -9.00 7.26
N ASN A 412 -0.61 -8.32 7.76
CA ASN A 412 -1.80 -8.99 8.31
C ASN A 412 -2.51 -9.84 7.25
N GLY A 413 -2.65 -9.31 6.03
CA GLY A 413 -3.24 -10.01 4.91
C GLY A 413 -2.47 -11.29 4.55
N ILE A 414 -1.13 -11.23 4.56
CA ILE A 414 -0.26 -12.38 4.32
C ILE A 414 -0.44 -13.45 5.41
N ILE A 415 -0.30 -13.07 6.69
CA ILE A 415 -0.47 -13.97 7.84
C ILE A 415 -1.85 -14.62 7.84
N ASP A 416 -2.89 -13.85 7.55
CA ASP A 416 -4.27 -14.35 7.48
C ASP A 416 -4.47 -15.29 6.29
N SER A 417 -3.83 -15.01 5.16
CA SER A 417 -3.87 -15.91 3.99
C SER A 417 -3.19 -17.25 4.27
N MET A 418 -2.06 -17.25 4.96
CA MET A 418 -1.36 -18.47 5.37
C MET A 418 -2.21 -19.29 6.34
N SER A 419 -2.79 -18.62 7.34
CA SER A 419 -3.69 -19.26 8.32
C SER A 419 -4.89 -19.91 7.63
N ARG A 420 -5.52 -19.21 6.68
CA ARG A 420 -6.63 -19.76 5.87
C ARG A 420 -6.19 -20.95 5.02
N LYS A 421 -5.02 -20.88 4.35
CA LYS A 421 -4.46 -22.00 3.55
C LYS A 421 -4.18 -23.23 4.43
N ALA A 422 -3.76 -23.04 5.67
CA ALA A 422 -3.52 -24.14 6.60
C ALA A 422 -4.84 -24.75 7.12
N GLN A 423 -5.81 -23.91 7.51
CA GLN A 423 -7.14 -24.37 7.95
C GLN A 423 -7.92 -25.07 6.84
N SER A 424 -7.81 -24.60 5.59
CA SER A 424 -8.44 -25.28 4.46
C SER A 424 -7.84 -26.68 4.27
N LYS A 425 -6.51 -26.83 4.31
CA LYS A 425 -5.85 -28.15 4.26
C LYS A 425 -6.18 -29.05 5.45
N ALA A 426 -6.41 -28.49 6.63
CA ALA A 426 -6.77 -29.22 7.85
C ALA A 426 -8.27 -29.56 7.95
N SER A 427 -9.12 -28.96 7.12
CA SER A 427 -10.56 -29.22 7.14
C SER A 427 -10.87 -30.67 6.76
N PRO A 428 -11.85 -31.34 7.41
CA PRO A 428 -12.24 -32.72 7.06
C PRO A 428 -12.59 -32.90 5.58
N LEU A 429 -13.02 -31.83 4.91
CA LEU A 429 -13.28 -31.77 3.47
C LEU A 429 -12.04 -32.06 2.59
N TYR A 430 -10.82 -31.81 3.07
CA TYR A 430 -9.58 -32.11 2.35
C TYR A 430 -8.91 -33.41 2.78
N GLN A 431 -9.27 -33.95 3.95
CA GLN A 431 -8.74 -35.23 4.44
C GLN A 431 -9.50 -36.45 3.88
N VAL A 432 -10.79 -36.28 3.56
CA VAL A 432 -11.61 -37.33 2.96
C VAL A 432 -11.16 -37.55 1.52
N THR A 433 -10.62 -38.74 1.25
CA THR A 433 -10.19 -39.18 -0.08
C THR A 433 -11.06 -40.33 -0.57
N SER A 434 -10.94 -40.71 -1.85
CA SER A 434 -11.70 -41.81 -2.46
C SER A 434 -11.64 -43.17 -1.75
N ASN A 435 -10.75 -43.35 -0.77
CA ASN A 435 -10.65 -44.56 0.07
C ASN A 435 -11.46 -44.48 1.38
N ASP A 436 -12.04 -43.33 1.71
CA ASP A 436 -12.84 -43.12 2.92
C ASP A 436 -14.30 -43.57 2.66
N ALA A 437 -14.90 -44.29 3.61
CA ALA A 437 -16.27 -44.79 3.49
C ALA A 437 -17.29 -43.66 3.29
N THR A 438 -17.01 -42.46 3.81
CA THR A 438 -17.90 -41.29 3.72
C THR A 438 -17.70 -40.46 2.46
N TYR A 439 -16.72 -40.78 1.61
CA TYR A 439 -16.38 -39.99 0.41
C TYR A 439 -17.54 -39.91 -0.59
N ALA A 440 -18.16 -41.03 -0.93
CA ALA A 440 -19.25 -41.06 -1.90
C ALA A 440 -20.52 -40.36 -1.38
N GLU A 441 -20.85 -40.54 -0.09
CA GLU A 441 -22.02 -39.91 0.54
C GLU A 441 -21.89 -38.38 0.60
N ARG A 442 -20.68 -37.87 0.89
CA ARG A 442 -20.43 -36.42 0.95
C ARG A 442 -20.52 -35.75 -0.43
N ILE A 443 -19.97 -36.39 -1.47
CA ILE A 443 -20.11 -35.89 -2.85
C ILE A 443 -21.58 -35.95 -3.28
N SER A 444 -22.27 -37.06 -3.01
CA SER A 444 -23.69 -37.21 -3.31
C SER A 444 -24.54 -36.13 -2.65
N SER A 445 -24.35 -35.90 -1.35
CA SER A 445 -25.06 -34.88 -0.58
C SER A 445 -24.84 -33.47 -1.15
N GLY A 446 -23.61 -33.16 -1.59
CA GLY A 446 -23.29 -31.89 -2.25
C GLY A 446 -23.97 -31.72 -3.61
N LEU A 447 -24.07 -32.80 -4.40
CA LEU A 447 -24.76 -32.79 -5.70
C LEU A 447 -26.28 -32.66 -5.54
N VAL A 448 -26.85 -33.32 -4.54
CA VAL A 448 -28.28 -33.18 -4.20
C VAL A 448 -28.60 -31.74 -3.80
N ALA A 449 -27.73 -31.11 -2.99
CA ALA A 449 -27.86 -29.69 -2.65
C ALA A 449 -27.74 -28.75 -3.87
N MET A 450 -27.06 -29.19 -4.94
CA MET A 450 -26.96 -28.49 -6.22
C MET A 450 -28.17 -28.75 -7.16
N GLY A 451 -29.14 -29.56 -6.73
CA GLY A 451 -30.37 -29.85 -7.47
C GLY A 451 -30.33 -31.09 -8.37
N PHE A 452 -29.30 -31.94 -8.26
CA PHE A 452 -29.25 -33.23 -8.95
C PHE A 452 -30.07 -34.29 -8.17
N GLY A 453 -30.62 -35.29 -8.88
CA GLY A 453 -31.40 -36.36 -8.24
C GLY A 453 -30.56 -37.22 -7.29
N GLU A 454 -31.14 -37.71 -6.18
CA GLU A 454 -30.42 -38.47 -5.15
C GLU A 454 -29.74 -39.73 -5.70
N GLU A 455 -30.46 -40.55 -6.48
CA GLU A 455 -29.91 -41.78 -7.06
C GLU A 455 -28.80 -41.50 -8.09
N GLU A 456 -28.96 -40.45 -8.90
CA GLU A 456 -27.98 -40.05 -9.91
C GLU A 456 -26.72 -39.48 -9.27
N SER A 457 -26.89 -38.69 -8.22
CA SER A 457 -25.80 -38.08 -7.44
C SER A 457 -24.94 -39.15 -6.76
N LEU A 458 -25.57 -40.19 -6.21
CA LEU A 458 -24.87 -41.29 -5.55
C LEU A 458 -24.14 -42.18 -6.56
N ALA A 459 -24.77 -42.50 -7.69
CA ALA A 459 -24.14 -43.25 -8.78
C ALA A 459 -22.94 -42.49 -9.39
N ALA A 460 -23.07 -41.18 -9.59
CA ALA A 460 -21.99 -40.33 -10.09
C ALA A 460 -20.84 -40.26 -9.08
N ALA A 461 -21.12 -40.10 -7.79
CA ALA A 461 -20.12 -40.10 -6.73
C ALA A 461 -19.35 -41.43 -6.67
N GLN A 462 -20.05 -42.57 -6.71
CA GLN A 462 -19.43 -43.91 -6.72
C GLN A 462 -18.58 -44.15 -7.98
N SER A 463 -19.00 -43.65 -9.14
CA SER A 463 -18.24 -43.79 -10.39
C SER A 463 -16.85 -43.12 -10.37
N THR A 464 -16.62 -42.21 -9.42
CA THR A 464 -15.31 -41.56 -9.23
C THR A 464 -14.31 -42.43 -8.46
N ILE A 465 -14.77 -43.49 -7.80
CA ILE A 465 -13.92 -44.43 -7.06
C ILE A 465 -13.34 -45.43 -8.07
N LYS A 466 -12.01 -45.40 -8.25
CA LYS A 466 -11.29 -46.33 -9.13
C LYS A 466 -10.15 -47.03 -8.37
N PRO A 467 -9.94 -48.34 -8.59
CA PRO A 467 -8.79 -49.03 -8.02
C PRO A 467 -7.52 -48.37 -8.58
N ASN A 468 -6.65 -47.90 -7.69
CA ASN A 468 -5.41 -47.12 -7.94
C ASN A 468 -5.56 -45.61 -8.20
N GLN A 469 -6.68 -44.99 -7.87
CA GLN A 469 -6.79 -43.51 -7.93
C GLN A 469 -7.24 -42.92 -6.59
N ARG A 470 -6.35 -42.13 -5.97
CA ARG A 470 -6.67 -41.33 -4.79
C ARG A 470 -7.14 -39.95 -5.25
N LEU A 471 -8.39 -39.60 -4.96
CA LEU A 471 -8.98 -38.30 -5.29
C LEU A 471 -9.41 -37.60 -4.01
N SER A 472 -9.18 -36.29 -3.95
CA SER A 472 -9.80 -35.42 -2.94
C SER A 472 -11.29 -35.23 -3.22
N LEU A 473 -12.08 -34.82 -2.21
CA LEU A 473 -13.51 -34.51 -2.39
C LEU A 473 -13.75 -33.50 -3.52
N ILE A 474 -12.89 -32.49 -3.70
CA ILE A 474 -13.04 -31.48 -4.75
C ILE A 474 -12.83 -32.08 -6.14
N GLU A 475 -11.79 -32.89 -6.32
CA GLU A 475 -11.52 -33.57 -7.59
C GLU A 475 -12.60 -34.61 -7.91
N GLY A 476 -13.11 -35.28 -6.87
CA GLY A 476 -14.26 -36.18 -6.93
C GLY A 476 -15.53 -35.47 -7.36
N SER A 477 -15.90 -34.39 -6.68
CA SER A 477 -17.07 -33.57 -7.01
C SER A 477 -16.99 -33.04 -8.44
N LYS A 478 -15.83 -32.55 -8.88
CA LYS A 478 -15.65 -32.07 -10.26
C LYS A 478 -15.90 -33.18 -11.29
N LYS A 479 -15.33 -34.37 -11.09
CA LYS A 479 -15.56 -35.52 -11.97
C LYS A 479 -17.00 -36.03 -11.93
N ALA A 480 -17.65 -36.00 -10.77
CA ALA A 480 -19.05 -36.41 -10.63
C ALA A 480 -19.99 -35.43 -11.33
N ILE A 481 -19.74 -34.11 -11.24
CA ILE A 481 -20.46 -33.09 -12.00
C ILE A 481 -20.25 -33.29 -13.50
N GLU A 482 -19.01 -33.54 -13.95
CA GLU A 482 -18.72 -33.85 -15.36
C GLU A 482 -19.50 -35.10 -15.83
N ALA A 483 -19.57 -36.15 -15.01
CA ALA A 483 -20.33 -37.36 -15.34
C ALA A 483 -21.84 -37.14 -15.45
N LEU A 484 -22.41 -36.19 -14.69
CA LEU A 484 -23.83 -35.84 -14.69
C LEU A 484 -24.20 -34.84 -15.79
N THR A 485 -23.27 -33.98 -16.20
CA THR A 485 -23.49 -32.93 -17.20
C THR A 485 -23.15 -33.36 -18.63
N VAL A 486 -22.39 -34.45 -18.80
CA VAL A 486 -22.12 -35.02 -20.13
C VAL A 486 -23.34 -35.84 -20.59
N PRO A 487 -23.94 -35.57 -21.76
CA PRO A 487 -25.06 -36.34 -22.26
C PRO A 487 -24.67 -37.81 -22.49
N LYS A 488 -25.42 -38.75 -21.90
CA LYS A 488 -25.20 -40.19 -22.08
C LYS A 488 -25.20 -40.54 -23.58
N LYS A 489 -24.11 -41.12 -24.08
CA LYS A 489 -24.09 -41.76 -25.40
C LYS A 489 -25.07 -42.94 -25.37
N THR A 490 -26.25 -42.77 -25.94
CA THR A 490 -27.14 -43.89 -26.25
C THR A 490 -26.42 -44.85 -27.18
N SER A 491 -26.27 -46.11 -26.77
CA SER A 491 -25.82 -47.18 -27.67
C SER A 491 -26.76 -47.19 -28.87
N ARG A 492 -26.22 -47.06 -30.10
CA ARG A 492 -26.99 -47.25 -31.32
C ARG A 492 -27.60 -48.65 -31.28
N THR A 493 -28.90 -48.73 -31.00
CA THR A 493 -29.72 -49.87 -31.39
C THR A 493 -29.55 -50.02 -32.90
N LYS A 494 -29.21 -51.22 -33.38
CA LYS A 494 -29.17 -51.53 -34.83
C LYS A 494 -30.50 -51.10 -35.44
N SER A 495 -30.51 -49.94 -36.08
CA SER A 495 -31.62 -49.47 -36.89
C SER A 495 -31.74 -50.43 -38.07
N LYS A 496 -32.91 -51.07 -38.19
CA LYS A 496 -33.37 -51.72 -39.42
C LYS A 496 -33.03 -50.82 -40.60
N GLU A 497 -32.37 -51.37 -41.62
CA GLU A 497 -32.30 -50.76 -42.95
C GLU A 497 -33.73 -50.49 -43.41
N LEU A 498 -34.13 -49.21 -43.34
CA LEU A 498 -35.15 -48.70 -44.23
C LEU A 498 -34.44 -48.50 -45.57
N ASN A 499 -34.80 -49.31 -46.56
CA ASN A 499 -34.56 -49.01 -47.96
C ASN A 499 -35.26 -47.68 -48.28
N GLU A 500 -34.58 -46.56 -48.08
CA GLU A 500 -34.97 -45.29 -48.67
C GLU A 500 -34.67 -45.38 -50.17
N GLU A 501 -35.72 -45.38 -50.98
CA GLU A 501 -35.60 -45.17 -52.42
C GLU A 501 -34.81 -43.88 -52.66
N ILE A 502 -33.64 -44.00 -53.30
CA ILE A 502 -32.81 -42.86 -53.64
C ILE A 502 -33.56 -42.05 -54.70
N ALA A 503 -34.09 -40.89 -54.32
CA ALA A 503 -34.75 -39.98 -55.24
C ALA A 503 -33.82 -39.65 -56.43
N THR A 504 -34.27 -39.95 -57.65
CA THR A 504 -33.51 -39.68 -58.89
C THR A 504 -33.76 -38.25 -59.35
N PHE A 505 -32.70 -37.42 -59.33
CA PHE A 505 -32.77 -35.99 -59.67
C PHE A 505 -32.42 -35.72 -61.15
N ASP A 506 -32.58 -36.70 -62.04
CA ASP A 506 -32.11 -36.64 -63.43
C ASP A 506 -32.80 -35.57 -64.29
N GLY A 507 -34.01 -35.14 -63.92
CA GLY A 507 -34.72 -34.04 -64.58
C GLY A 507 -34.17 -32.63 -64.29
N ARG A 508 -33.13 -32.49 -63.45
CA ARG A 508 -32.56 -31.18 -63.04
C ARG A 508 -31.03 -31.20 -63.17
N PRO A 509 -30.48 -30.84 -64.34
CA PRO A 509 -29.05 -31.02 -64.64
C PRO A 509 -28.10 -30.27 -63.68
N ALA A 510 -28.54 -29.13 -63.14
CA ALA A 510 -27.74 -28.25 -62.27
C ALA A 510 -28.00 -28.44 -60.76
N ASP A 511 -28.72 -29.50 -60.33
CA ASP A 511 -28.98 -29.74 -58.91
C ASP A 511 -27.79 -30.44 -58.24
N TYR A 512 -27.19 -29.80 -57.22
CA TYR A 512 -26.05 -30.33 -56.47
C TYR A 512 -26.36 -31.65 -55.75
N ARG A 513 -27.64 -31.97 -55.50
CA ARG A 513 -28.05 -33.24 -54.88
C ARG A 513 -27.70 -34.45 -55.73
N ARG A 514 -27.51 -34.30 -57.04
CA ARG A 514 -26.98 -35.36 -57.92
C ARG A 514 -25.55 -35.75 -57.53
N ALA A 515 -24.71 -34.78 -57.17
CA ALA A 515 -23.35 -35.06 -56.70
C ALA A 515 -23.35 -35.79 -55.35
N LEU A 516 -24.29 -35.47 -54.46
CA LEU A 516 -24.45 -36.16 -53.18
C LEU A 516 -24.90 -37.61 -53.37
N SER A 517 -25.86 -37.85 -54.27
CA SER A 517 -26.33 -39.20 -54.59
C SER A 517 -25.22 -40.04 -55.24
N ALA A 518 -24.49 -39.49 -56.21
CA ALA A 518 -23.38 -40.17 -56.87
C ALA A 518 -22.25 -40.51 -55.88
N ALA A 519 -21.85 -39.56 -55.03
CA ALA A 519 -20.86 -39.77 -53.98
C ALA A 519 -21.25 -40.89 -53.00
N LYS A 520 -22.54 -40.97 -52.63
CA LYS A 520 -23.06 -42.01 -51.74
C LYS A 520 -23.05 -43.41 -52.40
N GLN A 521 -23.18 -43.48 -53.72
CA GLN A 521 -23.16 -44.73 -54.49
C GLN A 521 -21.73 -45.18 -54.84
N THR A 522 -20.83 -44.26 -55.20
CA THR A 522 -19.46 -44.59 -55.61
C THR A 522 -18.45 -44.55 -54.48
N GLY A 523 -18.80 -43.96 -53.32
CA GLY A 523 -17.91 -43.78 -52.17
C GLY A 523 -16.88 -42.64 -52.33
N GLU A 524 -16.92 -41.91 -53.43
CA GLU A 524 -16.02 -40.79 -53.70
C GLU A 524 -16.50 -39.48 -53.06
N SER A 525 -15.62 -38.48 -52.97
CA SER A 525 -15.99 -37.19 -52.37
C SER A 525 -17.05 -36.45 -53.19
N VAL A 526 -17.99 -35.79 -52.50
CA VAL A 526 -19.02 -34.95 -53.12
C VAL A 526 -18.43 -33.88 -54.03
N LEU A 527 -17.28 -33.31 -53.64
CA LEU A 527 -16.59 -32.28 -54.41
C LEU A 527 -16.15 -32.77 -55.80
N HIS A 528 -15.74 -34.05 -55.92
CA HIS A 528 -15.37 -34.65 -57.20
C HIS A 528 -16.56 -34.62 -58.16
N HIS A 529 -17.72 -35.11 -57.71
CA HIS A 529 -18.95 -35.15 -58.51
C HIS A 529 -19.51 -33.76 -58.80
N MET A 530 -19.37 -32.79 -57.88
CA MET A 530 -19.77 -31.40 -58.13
C MET A 530 -18.93 -30.72 -59.21
N ARG A 531 -17.63 -31.04 -59.31
CA ARG A 531 -16.76 -30.55 -60.41
C ARG A 531 -17.15 -31.18 -61.75
N ALA A 532 -17.43 -32.48 -61.77
CA ALA A 532 -17.87 -33.17 -62.99
C ALA A 532 -19.20 -32.61 -63.52
N LEU A 533 -20.12 -32.21 -62.64
CA LEU A 533 -21.36 -31.54 -62.99
C LEU A 533 -21.22 -30.05 -63.35
N GLY A 534 -19.99 -29.50 -63.33
CA GLY A 534 -19.73 -28.09 -63.66
C GLY A 534 -20.27 -27.09 -62.62
N LEU A 535 -20.64 -27.54 -61.42
CA LEU A 535 -21.21 -26.71 -60.36
C LEU A 535 -20.17 -25.96 -59.53
N VAL A 536 -18.89 -26.31 -59.69
CA VAL A 536 -17.77 -25.71 -58.97
C VAL A 536 -16.74 -25.22 -59.98
N LYS A 537 -16.56 -23.90 -60.05
CA LYS A 537 -15.51 -23.30 -60.88
C LYS A 537 -14.17 -23.26 -60.12
N PRO A 538 -13.03 -23.54 -60.78
CA PRO A 538 -11.72 -23.36 -60.18
C PRO A 538 -11.46 -21.89 -59.79
N THR A 539 -10.76 -21.69 -58.67
CA THR A 539 -10.52 -20.34 -58.10
C THR A 539 -9.84 -19.37 -59.07
N HIS A 540 -8.99 -19.86 -59.98
CA HIS A 540 -8.32 -19.02 -60.99
C HIS A 540 -9.30 -18.43 -62.03
N GLN A 541 -10.42 -19.11 -62.32
CA GLN A 541 -11.47 -18.60 -63.23
C GLN A 541 -12.40 -17.58 -62.57
N LEU A 542 -12.38 -17.48 -61.24
CA LEU A 542 -13.13 -16.47 -60.49
C LEU A 542 -12.35 -15.14 -60.38
N LEU A 543 -11.03 -15.17 -60.63
CA LEU A 543 -10.16 -13.99 -60.56
C LEU A 543 -10.17 -13.14 -61.84
N GLU A 544 -10.62 -13.68 -62.98
CA GLU A 544 -10.79 -12.96 -64.25
C GLU A 544 -12.19 -12.33 -64.42
N LEU A 545 -13.09 -12.49 -63.45
CA LEU A 545 -14.43 -11.86 -63.42
C LEU A 545 -14.46 -10.53 -62.66
N ARG A 546 -13.33 -9.79 -62.64
CA ARG A 546 -13.21 -8.45 -62.06
C ARG A 546 -12.91 -7.40 -63.12
#